data_AF-A0A940KPB2-F1
#
_entry.id   AF-A0A940KPB2-F1
#
_cell.length_a   1.000
_cell.length_b   1.000
_cell.length_c   1.000
_cell.angle_alpha   90.00
_cell.angle_beta   90.00
_cell.angle_gamma   90.00
#
_symmetry.space_group_name_H-M   'P 1'
#
loop_
_entity.id
_entity.type
_entity.pdbx_description
1 polymer ?
#
loop_
_entity_poly.entity_id
_entity_poly.type
_entity_poly.pdbx_seq_one_letter_code
_entity_poly.pdbx_strand_id
1 'polypeptide(L)' 'IELIALVIVTGLVWAAEIMNTAVEHLVDFVSPGFHQKAGLIKDLSAGAVLVLSVTALITGLIIFIPKIIHHGV' A
#
# COMPACT_ATOMS: atom_id res chain seq x y z
N ILE A 1 7.41 9.24 18.54
CA ILE A 1 6.06 8.92 17.96
C ILE A 1 6.11 8.96 16.44
N GLU A 2 6.61 10.03 15.83
CA GLU A 2 6.72 10.18 14.36
C GLU A 2 7.42 9.00 13.66
N LEU A 3 8.59 8.57 14.15
CA LEU A 3 9.32 7.42 13.59
C LEU A 3 8.53 6.12 13.68
N ILE A 4 7.83 5.90 14.80
CA ILE A 4 6.99 4.71 15.00
C ILE A 4 5.84 4.72 14.00
N ALA A 5 5.20 5.88 13.81
CA ALA A 5 4.15 6.05 12.81
C ALA A 5 4.67 5.73 11.40
N LEU A 6 5.86 6.23 11.03
CA LEU A 6 6.49 5.94 9.74
C LEU A 6 6.79 4.45 9.56
N VAL A 7 7.36 3.78 10.58
CA VAL A 7 7.63 2.34 10.54
C VAL A 7 6.34 1.54 10.38
N ILE A 8 5.27 1.91 11.08
CA ILE A 8 3.99 1.22 11.00
C ILE A 8 3.37 1.40 9.60
N VAL A 9 3.23 2.63 9.10
CA VAL A 9 2.56 2.86 7.80
C VAL A 9 3.34 2.27 6.64
N THR A 10 4.68 2.34 6.68
CA THR A 10 5.52 1.68 5.65
C THR A 10 5.45 0.17 5.76
N GLY A 11 5.54 -0.39 6.98
CA GLY A 11 5.38 -1.83 7.20
C GLY A 11 4.03 -2.37 6.72
N LEU A 12 2.95 -1.60 6.90
CA LEU A 12 1.62 -1.96 6.39
C LEU A 12 1.56 -1.96 4.85
N VAL A 13 2.20 -1.00 4.18
CA VAL A 13 2.30 -1.00 2.71
C VAL A 13 3.03 -2.25 2.22
N TRP A 14 4.15 -2.60 2.82
CA TRP A 14 4.89 -3.83 2.48
C TRP A 14 4.06 -5.09 2.74
N ALA A 15 3.38 -5.19 3.89
CA ALA A 15 2.52 -6.32 4.20
C ALA A 15 1.37 -6.46 3.19
N ALA A 16 0.78 -5.35 2.77
CA ALA A 16 -0.27 -5.34 1.77
C ALA A 16 0.23 -5.72 0.37
N GLU A 17 1.43 -5.28 -0.02
CA GLU A 17 2.05 -5.68 -1.29
C GLU A 17 2.31 -7.20 -1.34
N ILE A 18 2.87 -7.76 -0.27
CA ILE A 18 3.09 -9.21 -0.16
C ILE A 18 1.75 -9.97 -0.25
N MET A 19 0.71 -9.48 0.43
CA MET A 19 -0.63 -10.05 0.32
C MET A 19 -1.21 -9.91 -1.08
N ASN A 20 -0.98 -8.79 -1.76
CA ASN A 20 -1.43 -8.58 -3.12
C ASN A 20 -0.81 -9.59 -4.09
N THR A 21 0.51 -9.78 -4.01
CA THR A 21 1.22 -10.81 -4.80
C THR A 21 0.74 -12.21 -4.47
N ALA A 22 0.47 -12.52 -3.19
CA ALA A 22 -0.07 -13.82 -2.78
C ALA A 22 -1.48 -14.06 -3.36
N VAL A 23 -2.34 -13.05 -3.37
CA VAL A 23 -3.68 -13.11 -3.98
C VAL A 23 -3.56 -13.28 -5.50
N GLU A 24 -2.69 -12.54 -6.18
CA GLU A 24 -2.46 -12.71 -7.61
C GLU A 24 -2.05 -14.15 -7.95
N HIS A 25 -1.07 -14.71 -7.23
CA HIS A 25 -0.64 -16.10 -7.43
C HIS A 25 -1.74 -17.11 -7.12
N LEU A 26 -2.55 -16.89 -6.08
CA LEU A 26 -3.67 -17.77 -5.76
C LEU A 26 -4.73 -17.74 -6.87
N VAL A 27 -5.04 -16.55 -7.38
CA VAL A 27 -6.00 -16.36 -8.49
C VAL A 27 -5.49 -17.04 -9.75
N ASP A 28 -4.20 -16.89 -10.09
CA ASP A 28 -3.59 -17.56 -11.26
C ASP A 28 -3.54 -19.08 -11.11
N PHE A 29 -3.33 -19.57 -9.89
CA PHE A 29 -3.35 -21.00 -9.59
C PHE A 29 -4.76 -21.61 -9.72
N VAL A 30 -5.78 -20.93 -9.19
CA VAL A 30 -7.18 -21.41 -9.24
C VAL A 30 -7.82 -21.18 -10.62
N SER A 31 -7.35 -20.18 -11.37
CA SER A 31 -7.97 -19.70 -12.60
C SER A 31 -6.93 -19.38 -13.68
N PRO A 32 -6.26 -20.40 -14.27
CA PRO A 32 -5.13 -20.21 -15.19
C PRO A 32 -5.50 -19.60 -16.56
N GLY A 33 -6.79 -19.47 -16.86
CA GLY A 33 -7.29 -18.80 -18.07
C GLY A 33 -7.76 -17.37 -17.80
N PHE A 34 -8.05 -16.60 -18.85
CA PHE A 34 -8.63 -15.27 -18.65
C PHE A 34 -10.07 -15.38 -18.11
N HIS A 35 -10.28 -14.87 -16.90
CA HIS A 35 -11.60 -14.78 -16.29
C HIS A 35 -11.86 -13.35 -15.79
N GLN A 36 -12.99 -12.76 -16.20
CA GLN A 36 -13.33 -11.39 -15.83
C GLN A 36 -13.41 -11.18 -14.31
N LYS A 37 -13.89 -12.20 -13.57
CA LYS A 37 -13.92 -12.18 -12.10
C LYS A 37 -12.52 -12.24 -11.46
N ALA A 38 -11.59 -12.99 -12.07
CA ALA A 38 -10.21 -13.07 -11.62
C ALA A 38 -9.53 -11.69 -11.75
N GLY A 39 -9.76 -10.99 -12.87
CA GLY A 39 -9.30 -9.61 -13.06
C GLY A 39 -9.82 -8.67 -11.97
N LEU A 40 -11.13 -8.71 -11.69
CA LEU A 40 -11.73 -7.88 -10.64
C LEU A 40 -11.12 -8.13 -9.25
N ILE A 41 -10.81 -9.38 -8.90
CA ILE A 41 -10.18 -9.71 -7.62
C ILE A 41 -8.77 -9.11 -7.54
N LYS A 42 -8.00 -9.20 -8.62
CA LYS A 42 -6.65 -8.59 -8.70
C LYS A 42 -6.72 -7.07 -8.58
N ASP A 43 -7.66 -6.43 -9.27
CA ASP A 43 -7.86 -4.98 -9.20
C ASP A 43 -8.24 -4.50 -7.78
N LEU A 44 -9.11 -5.25 -7.09
CA LEU A 44 -9.48 -4.97 -5.71
C LEU A 44 -8.29 -5.11 -4.76
N SER A 45 -7.47 -6.13 -4.97
CA SER A 45 -6.26 -6.38 -4.19
C SER A 45 -5.23 -5.26 -4.37
N ALA A 46 -4.96 -4.84 -5.61
CA ALA A 46 -4.11 -3.69 -5.92
C ALA A 46 -4.68 -2.38 -5.34
N GLY A 47 -6.01 -2.25 -5.33
CA GLY A 47 -6.72 -1.13 -4.69
C GLY A 47 -6.42 -1.02 -3.19
N ALA A 48 -6.30 -2.14 -2.48
CA ALA A 48 -5.95 -2.14 -1.06
C ALA A 48 -4.52 -1.62 -0.82
N VAL A 49 -3.56 -2.02 -1.66
CA VAL A 49 -2.18 -1.50 -1.62
C VAL A 49 -2.15 0.00 -1.88
N LEU A 50 -2.93 0.48 -2.86
CA LEU A 50 -3.01 1.91 -3.19
C LEU A 50 -3.51 2.74 -2.00
N VAL A 51 -4.57 2.29 -1.31
CA VAL A 51 -5.11 2.99 -0.14
C VAL A 51 -4.06 3.11 0.96
N LEU A 52 -3.32 2.03 1.25
CA LEU A 52 -2.25 2.07 2.25
C LEU A 52 -1.08 2.95 1.81
N SER A 53 -0.72 2.93 0.53
CA SER A 53 0.37 3.75 -0.02
C SER A 53 0.04 5.25 0.08
N VAL A 54 -1.21 5.63 -0.23
CA VAL A 54 -1.69 7.01 -0.06
C VAL A 54 -1.70 7.40 1.42
N THR A 55 -2.12 6.50 2.31
CA THR A 55 -2.10 6.74 3.76
C THR A 55 -0.67 6.96 4.29
N ALA A 56 0.30 6.17 3.81
CA ALA A 56 1.70 6.34 4.14
C ALA A 56 2.26 7.67 3.62
N LEU A 57 1.90 8.06 2.39
CA LEU A 57 2.27 9.34 1.81
C LEU A 57 1.74 10.52 2.65
N ILE A 58 0.45 10.52 2.97
CA ILE A 58 -0.18 11.57 3.80
C ILE A 58 0.50 11.65 5.17
N THR A 59 0.78 10.51 5.80
CA THR A 59 1.49 10.45 7.09
C THR A 59 2.88 11.08 6.98
N GLY A 60 3.62 10.77 5.91
CA GLY A 60 4.91 11.39 5.62
C GLY A 60 4.80 12.91 5.46
N LEU A 61 3.83 13.39 4.67
CA LEU A 61 3.61 14.82 4.46
C LEU A 61 3.29 15.55 5.78
N ILE A 62 2.46 14.98 6.64
CA ILE A 62 2.14 15.56 7.96
C ILE A 62 3.39 15.72 8.83
N ILE A 63 4.31 14.76 8.78
CA ILE A 63 5.55 14.80 9.59
C ILE A 63 6.61 15.72 8.97
N PHE A 64 6.81 15.65 7.66
CA PHE A 64 7.93 16.31 7.00
C PHE A 64 7.63 17.75 6.56
N ILE A 65 6.40 18.09 6.15
CA ILE A 65 6.08 19.47 5.71
C ILE A 65 6.38 20.50 6.81
N PRO A 66 5.91 20.34 8.07
CA PRO A 66 6.18 21.34 9.10
C PRO A 66 7.67 21.44 9.42
N LYS A 67 8.39 20.31 9.43
CA LYS A 67 9.84 20.30 9.67
C LYS A 67 10.63 21.03 8.60
N ILE A 68 10.25 20.85 7.34
CA ILE A 68 10.90 21.54 6.20
C ILE A 68 10.61 23.04 6.27
N ILE A 69 9.37 23.44 6.55
CA ILE A 69 8.99 24.86 6.64
C ILE A 69 9.65 25.56 7.84
N HIS A 70 9.73 24.88 9.00
CA HIS A 70 10.23 25.50 10.24
C HIS A 70 11.76 25.49 10.38
N HIS A 71 12.49 24.64 9.62
CA HIS A 71 13.96 24.71 9.52
C HIS A 71 14.46 25.41 8.24
N GLY A 72 13.56 25.71 7.30
CA GLY A 72 13.86 26.40 6.04
C GLY A 72 13.68 27.93 6.08
N VAL A 73 13.36 28.50 7.25
CA VAL A 73 13.29 29.95 7.54
C VAL A 73 14.23 30.23 8.70
#